data_AF-F5XGA9-F1
#
_entry.id   AF-F5XGA9-F1
#
_cell.length_a   1.000
_cell.length_b   1.000
_cell.length_c   1.000
_cell.angle_alpha   90.00
_cell.angle_beta   90.00
_cell.angle_gamma   90.00
#
_symmetry.space_group_name_H-M   'P 1'
#
loop_
_entity.id
_entity.type
_entity.pdbx_description
1 polymer ?
#
loop_
_entity_poly.entity_id
_entity_poly.type
_entity_poly.pdbx_seq_one_letter_code
_entity_poly.pdbx_strand_id
1 'polypeptide(L)'
;MGFLSRLFGRGHADDESDSADVVIQLDQELRKQQLLRLEQALDQLTTEMRECDSLDNPGWRIRVNEYARLAGEAMLVRRSEVTWDAVLDLVFEVRPLFNSDPPPGKEHLLPLQEAVLAAAEELRVLGPSERP
;
A
#
# COMPACT_ATOMS: atom_id res chain seq x y z
N MET A 1 0.30 28.27 9.57
CA MET A 1 -0.17 27.22 10.53
C MET A 1 0.15 25.86 9.91
N GLY A 2 1.29 25.20 10.09
CA GLY A 2 2.37 25.34 11.07
C GLY A 2 2.67 24.06 11.87
N PHE A 3 2.25 22.86 11.42
CA PHE A 3 2.36 21.62 12.22
C PHE A 3 3.34 20.55 11.69
N LEU A 4 3.79 20.60 10.44
CA LEU A 4 4.76 19.62 9.89
C LEU A 4 6.23 20.06 10.02
N SER A 5 6.49 21.35 10.23
CA SER A 5 7.85 21.92 10.20
C SER A 5 8.65 21.72 11.50
N ARG A 6 8.08 21.12 12.55
CA ARG A 6 8.74 21.00 13.87
C ARG A 6 9.41 19.65 14.15
N LEU A 7 9.22 18.65 13.30
CA LEU A 7 9.82 17.32 13.52
C LEU A 7 11.18 17.13 12.82
N PHE A 8 11.63 18.09 12.00
CA PHE A 8 12.84 17.95 11.17
C PHE A 8 13.85 19.10 11.28
N GLY A 9 14.05 19.70 12.46
CA GLY A 9 15.14 20.67 12.54
C GLY A 9 15.28 21.41 13.86
N ARG A 10 16.23 20.97 14.68
CA ARG A 10 16.94 21.90 15.55
C ARG A 10 18.42 21.56 15.60
N GLY A 11 19.16 22.22 14.72
CA GLY A 11 20.62 22.25 14.70
C GLY A 11 21.13 23.17 13.60
N HIS A 12 21.26 24.47 13.92
CA HIS A 12 22.25 25.45 13.42
C HIS A 12 22.41 25.61 11.89
N ALA A 13 21.91 26.72 11.32
CA ALA A 13 22.60 27.98 11.05
C ALA A 13 23.16 28.04 9.62
N ASP A 14 22.74 29.09 8.89
CA ASP A 14 23.27 29.62 7.62
C ASP A 14 23.94 28.64 6.66
N ASP A 15 23.18 28.16 5.67
CA ASP A 15 23.68 28.23 4.30
C ASP A 15 22.52 28.23 3.29
N GLU A 16 22.59 29.20 2.38
CA GLU A 16 21.71 29.41 1.24
C GLU A 16 22.04 28.31 0.21
N SER A 17 21.56 27.09 0.46
CA SER A 17 21.70 25.97 -0.48
C SER A 17 20.37 25.69 -1.16
N ASP A 18 20.37 25.97 -2.45
CA ASP A 18 19.52 25.41 -3.50
C ASP A 18 18.88 24.10 -3.01
N SER A 19 17.57 24.10 -2.78
CA SER A 19 16.83 22.87 -2.47
C SER A 19 16.76 22.04 -3.74
N ALA A 20 17.88 21.42 -4.10
CA ALA A 20 17.93 20.40 -5.13
C ALA A 20 16.89 19.36 -4.74
N ASP A 21 15.84 19.23 -5.57
CA ASP A 21 14.84 18.17 -5.43
C ASP A 21 15.58 16.86 -5.26
N VAL A 22 15.50 16.29 -4.06
CA VAL A 22 16.29 15.12 -3.75
C VAL A 22 15.65 13.93 -4.47
N VAL A 23 16.28 13.51 -5.57
CA VAL A 23 15.77 12.45 -6.45
C VAL A 23 15.95 11.11 -5.74
N ILE A 24 14.87 10.58 -5.17
CA ILE A 24 14.87 9.26 -4.56
C ILE A 24 15.10 8.22 -5.67
N GLN A 25 16.26 7.55 -5.63
CA GLN A 25 16.51 6.42 -6.50
C GLN A 25 15.94 5.15 -5.88
N LEU A 26 14.86 4.63 -6.46
CA LEU A 26 14.23 3.39 -6.00
C LEU A 26 14.97 2.14 -6.51
N ASP A 27 15.04 1.12 -5.65
CA ASP A 27 15.52 -0.21 -5.99
C ASP A 27 14.40 -0.93 -6.75
N GLN A 28 14.47 -0.84 -8.07
CA GLN A 28 13.42 -1.32 -8.96
C GLN A 28 13.12 -2.82 -8.77
N GLU A 29 14.14 -3.64 -8.51
CA GLU A 29 13.94 -5.08 -8.33
C GLU A 29 13.27 -5.37 -6.99
N LEU A 30 13.76 -4.76 -5.91
CA LEU A 30 13.15 -4.88 -4.59
C LEU A 30 11.69 -4.43 -4.62
N ARG A 31 11.40 -3.27 -5.21
CA ARG A 31 10.04 -2.73 -5.28
C ARG A 31 9.10 -3.60 -6.09
N LYS A 32 9.57 -4.18 -7.20
CA LYS A 32 8.76 -5.12 -7.99
C LYS A 32 8.43 -6.40 -7.21
N GLN A 33 9.35 -6.90 -6.40
CA GLN A 33 9.10 -8.05 -5.53
C GLN A 33 8.09 -7.71 -4.43
N GLN A 34 8.19 -6.53 -3.82
CA GLN A 34 7.22 -6.07 -2.81
C GLN A 34 5.82 -5.87 -3.40
N LEU A 35 5.72 -5.24 -4.57
CA LEU A 35 4.45 -5.09 -5.29
C LEU A 35 3.83 -6.43 -5.68
N LEU A 36 4.65 -7.43 -6.04
CA LEU A 36 4.16 -8.79 -6.32
C LEU A 36 3.51 -9.42 -5.09
N ARG A 37 4.11 -9.24 -3.90
CA ARG A 37 3.52 -9.73 -2.65
C ARG A 37 2.18 -9.06 -2.35
N LEU A 38 2.09 -7.74 -2.56
CA LEU A 38 0.83 -7.01 -2.39
C LEU A 38 -0.24 -7.50 -3.39
N GLU A 39 0.12 -7.63 -4.67
CA GLU A 39 -0.76 -8.18 -5.72
C GLU A 39 -1.30 -9.56 -5.33
N GLN A 40 -0.43 -10.49 -4.94
CA GLN A 40 -0.82 -11.84 -4.54
C GLN A 40 -1.71 -11.87 -3.30
N ALA A 41 -1.42 -11.04 -2.30
CA ALA A 41 -2.23 -10.94 -1.09
C ALA A 41 -3.64 -10.38 -1.39
N LEU A 42 -3.72 -9.36 -2.25
CA LEU A 42 -5.00 -8.77 -2.69
C LEU A 42 -5.83 -9.76 -3.52
N ASP A 43 -5.20 -10.49 -4.43
CA ASP A 43 -5.86 -11.53 -5.23
C ASP A 43 -6.38 -12.67 -4.35
N GLN A 44 -5.58 -13.12 -3.39
CA GLN A 44 -5.98 -14.18 -2.46
C GLN A 44 -7.16 -13.73 -1.58
N LEU A 45 -7.10 -12.52 -1.01
CA LEU A 45 -8.20 -11.95 -0.23
C LEU A 45 -9.47 -11.84 -1.08
N THR A 46 -9.36 -11.29 -2.28
CA THR A 46 -10.49 -11.11 -3.20
C THR A 46 -11.13 -12.44 -3.59
N THR A 47 -10.31 -13.47 -3.85
CA THR A 47 -10.78 -14.82 -4.17
C THR A 47 -11.60 -15.38 -3.02
N GLU A 48 -11.05 -15.36 -1.80
CA GLU A 48 -11.74 -15.88 -0.62
C GLU A 48 -13.01 -15.09 -0.30
N MET A 49 -12.99 -13.76 -0.49
CA MET A 49 -14.18 -12.94 -0.30
C MET A 49 -15.33 -13.33 -1.24
N ARG A 50 -15.04 -13.75 -2.48
CA ARG A 50 -16.08 -14.19 -3.43
C ARG A 50 -16.76 -15.48 -3.03
N GLU A 51 -16.02 -16.38 -2.37
CA GLU A 51 -16.56 -17.63 -1.84
C GLU A 51 -17.34 -17.42 -0.54
N CYS A 52 -17.00 -16.37 0.22
CA CYS A 52 -17.53 -16.12 1.56
C CYS A 52 -18.97 -15.55 1.57
N ASP A 53 -19.36 -14.75 0.58
CA ASP A 53 -20.69 -14.12 0.53
C ASP A 53 -21.12 -13.80 -0.91
N SER A 54 -22.43 -13.67 -1.13
CA SER A 54 -22.98 -13.39 -2.46
C SER A 54 -22.63 -11.98 -2.95
N LEU A 55 -22.26 -11.87 -4.22
CA LEU A 55 -22.08 -10.58 -4.90
C LEU A 55 -23.41 -9.86 -5.20
N ASP A 56 -24.56 -10.48 -4.90
CA ASP A 56 -25.86 -9.80 -4.89
C ASP A 56 -25.95 -8.80 -3.74
N ASN A 57 -25.16 -8.97 -2.67
CA ASN A 57 -24.99 -7.97 -1.62
C ASN A 57 -24.18 -6.79 -2.17
N PRO A 58 -24.78 -5.59 -2.35
CA PRO A 58 -24.10 -4.47 -2.99
C PRO A 58 -22.88 -3.99 -2.22
N GLY A 59 -22.96 -3.98 -0.88
CA GLY A 59 -21.85 -3.57 -0.03
C GLY A 59 -20.67 -4.53 -0.14
N TRP A 60 -20.94 -5.83 -0.14
CA TRP A 60 -19.92 -6.85 -0.30
C TRP A 60 -19.27 -6.78 -1.68
N ARG A 61 -20.08 -6.71 -2.75
CA ARG A 61 -19.60 -6.60 -4.13
C ARG A 61 -18.70 -5.38 -4.34
N ILE A 62 -19.04 -4.23 -3.76
CA ILE A 62 -18.20 -3.02 -3.83
C ILE A 62 -16.82 -3.32 -3.24
N ARG A 63 -16.75 -3.92 -2.05
CA ARG A 63 -15.49 -4.24 -1.38
C ARG A 63 -14.67 -5.26 -2.18
N VAL A 64 -15.28 -6.34 -2.68
CA VAL A 64 -14.61 -7.32 -3.56
C VAL A 64 -14.00 -6.64 -4.78
N ASN A 65 -14.76 -5.77 -5.45
CA ASN A 65 -14.29 -5.09 -6.65
C ASN A 65 -13.17 -4.08 -6.36
N GLU A 66 -13.20 -3.43 -5.20
CA GLU A 66 -12.16 -2.52 -4.75
C GLU A 66 -10.81 -3.24 -4.60
N TYR A 67 -10.77 -4.36 -3.88
CA TYR A 67 -9.54 -5.15 -3.73
C TYR A 67 -9.06 -5.77 -5.04
N ALA A 68 -9.99 -6.26 -5.89
CA ALA A 68 -9.67 -6.78 -7.21
C ALA A 68 -9.01 -5.71 -8.10
N ARG A 69 -9.53 -4.46 -8.06
CA ARG A 69 -8.94 -3.33 -8.79
C ARG A 69 -7.54 -3.02 -8.26
N LEU A 70 -7.37 -2.95 -6.93
CA LEU A 70 -6.07 -2.69 -6.31
C LEU A 70 -5.03 -3.76 -6.67
N ALA A 71 -5.42 -5.03 -6.78
CA ALA A 71 -4.53 -6.09 -7.25
C ALA A 71 -4.06 -5.82 -8.70
N GLY A 72 -5.00 -5.43 -9.58
CA GLY A 72 -4.70 -5.01 -10.94
C GLY A 72 -3.78 -3.79 -11.02
N GLU A 73 -3.97 -2.80 -10.16
CA GLU A 73 -3.10 -1.62 -10.08
C GLU A 73 -1.69 -1.97 -9.57
N ALA A 74 -1.58 -2.81 -8.53
CA ALA A 74 -0.30 -3.33 -8.06
C ALA A 74 0.47 -4.03 -9.20
N MET A 75 -0.23 -4.86 -9.99
CA MET A 75 0.34 -5.50 -11.18
C MET A 75 0.81 -4.47 -12.22
N LEU A 76 0.01 -3.43 -12.49
CA LEU A 76 0.37 -2.39 -13.47
C LEU A 76 1.61 -1.60 -13.03
N VAL A 77 1.66 -1.14 -11.78
CA VAL A 77 2.82 -0.43 -11.20
C VAL A 77 4.06 -1.32 -11.24
N ARG A 78 3.93 -2.60 -10.89
CA ARG A 78 5.03 -3.57 -10.91
C ARG A 78 5.60 -3.77 -12.32
N ARG A 79 4.77 -3.72 -13.35
CA ARG A 79 5.17 -3.95 -14.74
C ARG A 79 5.76 -2.71 -15.41
N SER A 80 5.62 -1.53 -14.81
CA SER A 80 6.25 -0.29 -15.28
C SER A 80 7.61 -0.03 -14.61
N GLU A 81 8.19 1.12 -14.93
CA GLU A 81 9.18 1.75 -14.05
C GLU A 81 8.45 2.18 -12.77
N VAL A 82 8.95 1.76 -11.61
CA VAL A 82 8.30 2.02 -10.33
C VAL A 82 8.74 3.41 -9.86
N THR A 83 7.75 4.27 -9.62
CA THR A 83 7.95 5.59 -9.01
C THR A 83 7.43 5.61 -7.59
N TRP A 84 7.98 6.51 -6.77
CA TRP A 84 7.57 6.64 -5.38
C TRP A 84 6.11 7.09 -5.27
N ASP A 85 5.70 8.04 -6.11
CA ASP A 85 4.32 8.53 -6.14
C ASP A 85 3.33 7.41 -6.50
N ALA A 86 3.64 6.58 -7.50
CA ALA A 86 2.76 5.46 -7.87
C ALA A 86 2.63 4.41 -6.75
N VAL A 87 3.72 4.17 -6.01
CA VAL A 87 3.67 3.29 -4.83
C VAL A 87 2.80 3.91 -3.74
N LEU A 88 2.99 5.20 -3.44
CA LEU A 88 2.24 5.90 -2.40
C LEU A 88 0.74 5.97 -2.72
N ASP A 89 0.38 6.36 -3.94
CA ASP A 89 -1.01 6.42 -4.40
C ASP A 89 -1.70 5.07 -4.17
N LEU A 90 -1.05 3.97 -4.58
CA LEU A 90 -1.57 2.61 -4.39
C LEU A 90 -1.74 2.23 -2.91
N VAL A 91 -0.70 2.37 -2.08
CA VAL A 91 -0.73 1.90 -0.68
C VAL A 91 -1.60 2.78 0.22
N PHE A 92 -1.88 4.03 -0.18
CA PHE A 92 -2.82 4.89 0.53
C PHE A 92 -4.28 4.52 0.27
N GLU A 93 -4.58 3.81 -0.81
CA GLU A 93 -5.93 3.29 -1.08
C GLU A 93 -6.22 1.99 -0.34
N VAL A 94 -5.19 1.24 0.09
CA VAL A 94 -5.39 0.02 0.89
C VAL A 94 -6.00 0.37 2.25
N ARG A 95 -7.19 -0.17 2.50
CA ARG A 95 -7.95 -0.04 3.76
C ARG A 95 -8.23 -1.43 4.36
N PRO A 96 -8.37 -1.56 5.68
CA PRO A 96 -8.82 -2.82 6.28
C PRO A 96 -10.23 -3.19 5.81
N LEU A 97 -10.49 -4.48 5.59
CA LEU A 97 -11.83 -5.00 5.31
C LEU A 97 -12.73 -4.88 6.55
N PHE A 98 -12.18 -5.19 7.73
CA PHE A 98 -12.81 -5.06 9.04
C PHE A 98 -11.97 -4.13 9.93
N ASN A 99 -12.62 -3.12 10.51
CA ASN A 99 -12.01 -2.21 11.50
C ASN A 99 -12.12 -2.73 12.94
N SER A 100 -12.81 -3.86 13.12
CA SER A 100 -13.08 -4.53 14.39
C SER A 100 -13.12 -6.04 14.14
N ASP A 101 -13.53 -6.81 15.13
CA ASP A 101 -13.73 -8.25 14.99
C ASP A 101 -14.60 -8.58 13.75
N PRO A 102 -14.18 -9.57 12.93
CA PRO A 102 -14.95 -10.00 11.77
C PRO A 102 -16.36 -10.49 12.15
N PRO A 103 -17.36 -10.31 11.28
CA PRO A 103 -18.67 -10.95 11.46
C PRO A 103 -18.56 -12.48 11.50
N PRO A 104 -19.51 -13.18 12.14
CA PRO A 104 -19.54 -14.64 12.17
C PRO A 104 -19.46 -15.27 10.77
N GLY A 105 -18.58 -16.27 10.62
CA GLY A 105 -18.33 -16.96 9.36
C GLY A 105 -17.35 -16.26 8.41
N LYS A 106 -16.82 -15.08 8.79
CA LYS A 106 -15.85 -14.30 8.01
C LYS A 106 -14.47 -14.20 8.67
N GLU A 107 -14.25 -14.92 9.78
CA GLU A 107 -13.04 -14.86 10.60
C GLU A 107 -11.78 -15.29 9.83
N HIS A 108 -11.93 -16.23 8.89
CA HIS A 108 -10.85 -16.72 8.03
C HIS A 108 -10.29 -15.64 7.09
N LEU A 109 -11.02 -14.55 6.85
CA LEU A 109 -10.56 -13.42 6.05
C LEU A 109 -9.62 -12.49 6.82
N LEU A 110 -9.60 -12.54 8.16
CA LEU A 110 -8.74 -11.69 8.99
C LEU A 110 -7.24 -11.87 8.70
N PRO A 111 -6.67 -13.09 8.72
CA PRO A 111 -5.26 -13.27 8.38
C PRO A 111 -4.92 -12.85 6.95
N LEU A 112 -5.87 -12.94 6.01
CA LEU A 112 -5.69 -12.48 4.63
C LEU A 112 -5.66 -10.94 4.55
N GLN A 113 -6.54 -10.27 5.29
CA GLN A 113 -6.46 -8.82 5.48
C GLN A 113 -5.13 -8.40 6.08
N GLU A 114 -4.67 -9.08 7.14
CA GLU A 114 -3.39 -8.77 7.80
C GLU A 114 -2.22 -8.88 6.83
N ALA A 115 -2.22 -9.90 5.96
CA ALA A 115 -1.20 -10.05 4.91
C ALA A 115 -1.21 -8.88 3.92
N VAL A 116 -2.40 -8.43 3.47
CA VAL A 116 -2.53 -7.26 2.59
C VAL A 116 -2.00 -5.99 3.26
N LEU A 117 -2.38 -5.74 4.52
CA LEU A 117 -1.96 -4.55 5.26
C LEU A 117 -0.46 -4.56 5.53
N ALA A 118 0.12 -5.70 5.88
CA ALA A 118 1.56 -5.85 6.08
C ALA A 118 2.34 -5.59 4.78
N ALA A 119 1.89 -6.13 3.65
CA ALA A 119 2.53 -5.89 2.36
C ALA A 119 2.44 -4.41 1.93
N ALA A 120 1.30 -3.75 2.18
CA ALA A 120 1.15 -2.33 1.92
C ALA A 120 2.04 -1.46 2.82
N GLU A 121 2.20 -1.82 4.11
CA GLU A 121 3.06 -1.10 5.03
C GLU A 121 4.55 -1.26 4.68
N GLU A 122 4.97 -2.44 4.23
CA GLU A 122 6.34 -2.68 3.73
C GLU A 122 6.69 -1.70 2.60
N LEU A 123 5.74 -1.43 1.71
CA LEU A 123 5.92 -0.52 0.57
C LEU A 123 6.00 0.97 0.98
N ARG A 124 5.41 1.37 2.11
CA ARG A 124 5.41 2.78 2.58
C ARG A 124 6.75 3.28 3.09
N VAL A 125 7.68 2.38 3.37
CA VAL A 125 8.99 2.73 3.92
C VAL A 125 10.05 2.61 2.83
N LEU A 126 10.93 3.61 2.72
CA LEU A 126 12.10 3.53 1.84
C LEU A 126 13.07 2.47 2.35
N GLY A 127 13.54 1.61 1.44
CA GLY A 127 14.53 0.59 1.76
C GLY A 127 15.89 1.22 2.12
N PRO A 128 16.80 0.48 2.78
CA PRO A 128 18.14 0.98 3.07
C PRO A 128 18.95 1.40 1.83
N SER A 129 18.67 0.78 0.67
CA SER A 129 19.25 1.08 -0.64
C SER A 129 18.63 2.30 -1.33
N GLU A 130 17.52 2.80 -0.82
CA GLU A 130 16.74 3.89 -1.40
C GLU A 130 16.84 5.07 -0.45
N ARG A 131 17.80 5.95 -0.70
CA ARG A 131 17.94 7.17 0.09
C ARG A 131 17.88 8.38 -0.82
N PRO A 132 17.42 9.52 -0.28
CA PRO A 132 17.55 10.80 -0.93
C PRO A 132 19.03 11.07 -1.28
#